data_AF-A0A8R1DGL1-F1
#
_entry.id   AF-A0A8R1DGL1-F1
#
_cell.length_a   1.000
_cell.length_b   1.000
_cell.length_c   1.000
_cell.angle_alpha   90.00
_cell.angle_beta   90.00
_cell.angle_gamma   90.00
#
_symmetry.space_group_name_H-M   'P 1'
#
loop_
_entity.id
_entity.type
_entity.pdbx_description
1 polymer ?
#
loop_
_entity_poly.entity_id
_entity_poly.type
_entity_poly.pdbx_seq_one_letter_code
_entity_poly.pdbx_strand_id
1 'polypeptide(L)'
;MVHINLTRLVHECELQMNERDVELVEKRHARLDKSTDSILVMAPIFSIISFFFALTLLAAIIYALLGRKIPSRKYSIIISRTVADIFTSALIAAASLFANTCSASYMLLALFLYICTFGVVHLTSSHCAVIVLRQISVTRPYGFQSICSIRRLSLVVGFTWILSIMYCAAYAPMITVIVNPSKGDRVCSYHTCQRPLIIAAIIIVALSMFTIISSYAIVMAKMAQIAKSEKLVII
;
A
#
# COMPACT_ATOMS: atom_id res chain seq x y z
N MET A 1 -32.80 24.52 19.24
CA MET A 1 -33.91 23.57 19.01
C MET A 1 -34.02 23.35 17.50
N VAL A 2 -33.18 22.48 16.94
CA VAL A 2 -33.07 22.21 15.48
C VAL A 2 -33.08 20.71 15.31
N HIS A 3 -34.26 20.11 15.47
CA HIS A 3 -34.45 18.65 15.34
C HIS A 3 -35.40 18.28 14.20
N ILE A 4 -35.76 19.26 13.38
CA ILE A 4 -36.57 19.09 12.19
C ILE A 4 -35.65 19.41 11.03
N ASN A 5 -35.16 18.38 10.33
CA ASN A 5 -34.87 18.51 8.90
C ASN A 5 -34.34 17.24 8.25
N LEU A 6 -33.87 16.23 8.97
CA LEU A 6 -33.37 15.03 8.27
C LEU A 6 -34.49 14.20 7.66
N THR A 7 -35.56 13.93 8.42
CA THR A 7 -36.75 13.22 7.90
C THR A 7 -37.51 14.02 6.86
N ARG A 8 -37.54 15.36 6.98
CA ARG A 8 -38.19 16.23 5.99
C ARG A 8 -37.39 16.33 4.69
N LEU A 9 -36.05 16.43 4.76
CA LEU A 9 -35.19 16.37 3.58
C LEU A 9 -35.19 14.98 2.92
N VAL A 10 -35.22 13.89 3.70
CA VAL A 10 -35.37 12.53 3.15
C VAL A 10 -36.71 12.37 2.46
N HIS A 11 -37.79 12.88 3.05
CA HIS A 11 -39.13 12.81 2.47
C HIS A 11 -39.29 13.73 1.24
N GLU A 12 -38.68 14.92 1.25
CA GLU A 12 -38.61 15.81 0.07
C GLU A 12 -37.74 15.22 -1.05
N CYS A 13 -36.65 14.50 -0.72
CA CYS A 13 -35.88 13.71 -1.69
C CYS A 13 -36.67 12.54 -2.27
N GLU A 14 -37.44 11.81 -1.44
CA GLU A 14 -38.35 10.75 -1.91
C GLU A 14 -39.44 11.29 -2.84
N LEU A 15 -40.01 12.45 -2.52
CA LEU A 15 -41.08 13.08 -3.32
C LEU A 15 -40.57 13.72 -4.64
N GLN A 16 -39.29 14.11 -4.71
CA GLN A 16 -38.69 14.68 -5.92
C GLN A 16 -37.98 13.66 -6.82
N MET A 17 -37.75 12.43 -6.36
CA MET A 17 -37.13 11.39 -7.18
C MET A 17 -38.16 10.85 -8.19
N ASN A 18 -37.94 11.16 -9.47
CA ASN A 18 -38.71 10.58 -10.57
C ASN A 18 -38.54 9.05 -10.56
N GLU A 19 -39.53 8.28 -11.01
CA GLU A 19 -39.49 6.80 -11.03
C GLU A 19 -38.21 6.27 -11.74
N ARG A 20 -37.74 7.00 -12.76
CA ARG A 20 -36.47 6.75 -13.47
C ARG A 20 -35.23 6.97 -12.62
N ASP A 21 -35.24 7.92 -11.69
CA ASP A 21 -34.10 8.21 -10.80
C ASP A 21 -34.00 7.15 -9.68
N VAL A 22 -35.14 6.67 -9.17
CA VAL A 22 -35.20 5.54 -8.22
C VAL A 22 -34.60 4.28 -8.85
N GLU A 23 -35.07 3.91 -10.05
CA GLU A 23 -34.58 2.73 -10.77
C GLU A 23 -33.09 2.85 -11.13
N LEU A 24 -32.62 4.06 -11.45
CA LEU A 24 -31.21 4.33 -11.72
C LEU A 24 -30.34 4.17 -10.46
N VAL A 25 -30.82 4.65 -9.32
CA VAL A 25 -30.14 4.53 -8.01
C VAL A 25 -30.11 3.08 -7.56
N GLU A 26 -31.21 2.34 -7.68
CA GLU A 26 -31.29 0.92 -7.37
C GLU A 26 -30.35 0.09 -8.25
N LYS A 27 -30.34 0.34 -9.58
CA LYS A 27 -29.38 -0.29 -10.51
C LYS A 27 -27.92 0.04 -10.16
N ARG A 28 -27.62 1.25 -9.69
CA ARG A 28 -26.27 1.61 -9.21
C ARG A 28 -25.91 0.86 -7.94
N HIS A 29 -26.82 0.78 -6.97
CA HIS A 29 -26.60 0.03 -5.74
C HIS A 29 -26.40 -1.47 -6.02
N ALA A 30 -27.25 -2.09 -6.83
CA ALA A 30 -27.10 -3.49 -7.21
C ALA A 30 -25.77 -3.76 -7.94
N ARG A 31 -25.30 -2.84 -8.80
CA ARG A 31 -23.99 -2.96 -9.45
C ARG A 31 -22.85 -2.84 -8.45
N LEU A 32 -22.93 -1.87 -7.53
CA LEU A 32 -21.93 -1.67 -6.47
C LEU A 32 -21.85 -2.89 -5.56
N ASP A 33 -22.99 -3.48 -5.18
CA ASP A 33 -23.04 -4.68 -4.34
C ASP A 33 -22.38 -5.87 -5.04
N LYS A 34 -22.72 -6.10 -6.32
CA LYS A 34 -22.09 -7.14 -7.13
C LYS A 34 -20.57 -6.96 -7.29
N SER A 35 -20.12 -5.73 -7.51
CA SER A 35 -18.68 -5.42 -7.59
C SER A 35 -17.98 -5.62 -6.25
N THR A 36 -18.62 -5.22 -5.15
CA THR A 36 -18.13 -5.39 -3.78
C THR A 36 -17.94 -6.87 -3.47
N ASP A 37 -18.95 -7.69 -3.76
CA ASP A 37 -18.93 -9.15 -3.60
C ASP A 37 -17.80 -9.79 -4.44
N SER A 38 -17.66 -9.36 -5.69
CA SER A 38 -16.58 -9.84 -6.56
C SER A 38 -15.19 -9.51 -5.99
N ILE A 39 -14.99 -8.31 -5.42
CA ILE A 39 -13.71 -7.92 -4.81
C ILE A 39 -13.45 -8.74 -3.54
N LEU A 40 -14.47 -8.99 -2.73
CA LEU A 40 -14.37 -9.79 -1.49
C LEU A 40 -13.98 -11.24 -1.75
N VAL A 41 -14.39 -11.80 -2.89
CA VAL A 41 -13.98 -13.15 -3.30
C VAL A 41 -12.58 -13.15 -3.91
N MET A 42 -12.25 -12.18 -4.76
CA MET A 42 -10.98 -12.17 -5.49
C MET A 42 -9.79 -11.74 -4.63
N ALA A 43 -9.97 -10.76 -3.73
CA ALA A 43 -8.92 -10.24 -2.86
C ALA A 43 -8.23 -11.34 -2.01
N PRO A 44 -8.94 -12.22 -1.27
CA PRO A 44 -8.30 -13.27 -0.49
C PRO A 44 -7.57 -14.29 -1.38
N ILE A 45 -8.12 -14.62 -2.56
CA ILE A 45 -7.48 -15.55 -3.50
C ILE A 45 -6.11 -15.01 -3.93
N PHE A 46 -6.07 -13.77 -4.43
CA PHE A 46 -4.80 -13.14 -4.82
C PHE A 46 -3.84 -12.98 -3.64
N SER A 47 -4.39 -12.69 -2.45
CA SER A 47 -3.61 -12.56 -1.22
C SER A 47 -2.94 -13.87 -0.80
N ILE A 48 -3.67 -14.98 -0.84
CA ILE A 48 -3.17 -16.32 -0.54
C ILE A 48 -2.07 -16.71 -1.54
N ILE A 49 -2.33 -16.50 -2.84
CA ILE A 49 -1.33 -16.76 -3.89
C ILE A 49 -0.06 -15.95 -3.62
N SER A 50 -0.20 -14.64 -3.39
CA SER A 50 0.92 -13.75 -3.10
C SER A 50 1.69 -14.18 -1.85
N PHE A 51 0.98 -14.61 -0.80
CA PHE A 51 1.59 -15.13 0.42
C PHE A 51 2.50 -16.34 0.15
N PHE A 52 2.04 -17.33 -0.62
CA PHE A 52 2.86 -18.50 -0.95
C PHE A 52 4.08 -18.15 -1.81
N PHE A 53 3.93 -17.26 -2.79
CA PHE A 53 5.06 -16.80 -3.59
C PHE A 53 6.08 -16.04 -2.74
N ALA A 54 5.63 -15.14 -1.87
CA ALA A 54 6.51 -14.38 -0.98
C ALA A 54 7.23 -15.29 0.04
N LEU A 55 6.53 -16.29 0.58
CA LEU A 55 7.12 -17.28 1.48
C LEU A 55 8.18 -18.13 0.77
N THR A 56 7.89 -18.58 -0.44
CA THR A 56 8.82 -19.35 -1.28
C THR A 56 10.06 -18.52 -1.63
N LEU A 57 9.87 -17.24 -2.00
CA LEU A 57 10.96 -16.31 -2.28
C LEU A 57 11.82 -16.09 -1.03
N LEU A 58 11.21 -15.89 0.13
CA LEU A 58 11.92 -15.72 1.39
C LEU A 58 12.75 -16.96 1.73
N ALA A 59 12.17 -18.15 1.62
CA ALA A 59 12.86 -19.42 1.85
C ALA A 59 14.06 -19.60 0.90
N ALA A 60 13.89 -19.29 -0.39
CA ALA A 60 14.96 -19.36 -1.39
C ALA A 60 16.11 -18.37 -1.06
N ILE A 61 15.79 -17.14 -0.65
CA ILE A 61 16.79 -16.15 -0.25
C ILE A 61 17.54 -16.62 1.01
N ILE A 62 16.84 -17.11 2.03
CA ILE A 62 17.47 -17.62 3.26
C ILE A 62 18.38 -18.81 2.95
N TYR A 63 17.91 -19.77 2.15
CA TYR A 63 18.71 -20.92 1.74
C TYR A 63 19.99 -20.48 1.01
N ALA A 64 19.88 -19.54 0.08
CA ALA A 64 21.03 -19.01 -0.65
C ALA A 64 22.00 -18.21 0.25
N LEU A 65 21.49 -17.53 1.29
CA LEU A 65 22.32 -16.86 2.30
C LEU A 65 23.07 -17.82 3.20
N LEU A 66 22.40 -18.87 3.69
CA LEU A 66 23.01 -19.91 4.52
C LEU A 66 24.11 -20.66 3.75
N GLY A 67 23.88 -20.93 2.46
CA GLY A 67 24.88 -21.49 1.56
C GLY A 67 26.00 -20.52 1.16
N ARG A 68 26.02 -19.29 1.70
CA ARG A 68 26.96 -18.20 1.35
C ARG A 68 27.04 -17.90 -0.16
N LYS A 69 26.00 -18.25 -0.92
CA LYS A 69 25.94 -18.07 -2.39
C LYS A 69 25.68 -16.61 -2.79
N ILE A 70 25.16 -15.80 -1.86
CA ILE A 70 24.80 -14.40 -2.09
C ILE A 70 25.24 -13.47 -0.93
N PRO A 71 25.57 -12.20 -1.22
CA PRO A 71 26.03 -11.25 -0.21
C PRO A 71 24.88 -10.75 0.69
N SER A 72 24.91 -11.07 1.98
CA SER A 72 23.84 -10.77 2.96
C SER A 72 23.37 -9.31 3.01
N ARG A 73 24.28 -8.36 2.78
CA ARG A 73 23.99 -6.91 2.89
C ARG A 73 23.01 -6.41 1.82
N LYS A 74 23.15 -6.87 0.57
CA LYS A 74 22.27 -6.46 -0.54
C LYS A 74 20.87 -7.05 -0.40
N TYR A 75 20.78 -8.24 0.18
CA TYR A 75 19.53 -8.97 0.35
C TYR A 75 18.79 -8.65 1.64
N SER A 76 19.39 -7.92 2.59
CA SER A 76 18.71 -7.50 3.83
C SER A 76 17.48 -6.62 3.56
N ILE A 77 17.57 -5.66 2.63
CA ILE A 77 16.42 -4.81 2.24
C ILE A 77 15.38 -5.64 1.49
N ILE A 78 15.82 -6.56 0.63
CA ILE A 78 14.94 -7.46 -0.13
C ILE A 78 14.15 -8.36 0.83
N ILE A 79 14.82 -8.96 1.83
CA ILE A 79 14.18 -9.76 2.87
C ILE A 79 13.16 -8.93 3.64
N SER A 80 13.52 -7.73 4.10
CA SER A 80 12.58 -6.86 4.81
C SER A 80 11.33 -6.60 3.99
N ARG A 81 11.50 -6.30 2.69
CA ARG A 81 10.38 -6.12 1.77
C ARG A 81 9.54 -7.39 1.63
N THR A 82 10.17 -8.55 1.43
CA THR A 82 9.45 -9.83 1.31
C THR A 82 8.68 -10.16 2.59
N VAL A 83 9.22 -9.85 3.76
CA VAL A 83 8.52 -10.00 5.05
C VAL A 83 7.31 -9.06 5.13
N ALA A 84 7.45 -7.81 4.68
CA ALA A 84 6.32 -6.87 4.63
C ALA A 84 5.25 -7.30 3.61
N ASP A 85 5.65 -7.90 2.50
CA ASP A 85 4.72 -8.49 1.51
C ASP A 85 3.95 -9.67 2.12
N ILE A 86 4.63 -10.56 2.85
CA ILE A 86 4.00 -11.66 3.62
C ILE A 86 3.01 -11.09 4.64
N PHE A 87 3.42 -10.09 5.43
CA PHE A 87 2.58 -9.44 6.44
C PHE A 87 1.33 -8.80 5.82
N THR A 88 1.51 -8.08 4.71
CA THR A 88 0.42 -7.44 3.97
C THR A 88 -0.55 -8.46 3.39
N SER A 89 -0.04 -9.52 2.77
CA SER A 89 -0.87 -10.59 2.22
C SER A 89 -1.60 -11.40 3.31
N ALA A 90 -0.99 -11.59 4.48
CA ALA A 90 -1.67 -12.21 5.62
C ALA A 90 -2.83 -11.33 6.13
N LEU A 91 -2.59 -10.02 6.28
CA LEU A 91 -3.62 -9.07 6.73
C LEU A 91 -4.77 -8.93 5.75
N ILE A 92 -4.49 -8.88 4.44
CA ILE A 92 -5.53 -8.81 3.42
C ILE A 92 -6.39 -10.08 3.42
N ALA A 93 -5.76 -11.25 3.54
CA ALA A 93 -6.47 -12.52 3.64
C ALA A 93 -7.35 -12.58 4.91
N ALA A 94 -6.80 -12.21 6.06
CA ALA A 94 -7.53 -12.17 7.32
C ALA A 94 -8.73 -11.22 7.26
N ALA A 95 -8.52 -9.98 6.82
CA ALA A 95 -9.58 -8.98 6.73
C ALA A 95 -10.68 -9.36 5.72
N SER A 96 -10.32 -10.02 4.62
CA SER A 96 -11.31 -10.55 3.65
C SER A 96 -12.15 -11.67 4.26
N LEU A 97 -11.58 -12.55 5.09
CA LEU A 97 -12.33 -13.57 5.82
C LEU A 97 -13.26 -12.94 6.88
N PHE A 98 -12.80 -11.90 7.59
CA PHE A 98 -13.62 -11.17 8.55
C PHE A 98 -14.73 -10.34 7.91
N ALA A 99 -14.58 -9.92 6.65
CA ALA A 99 -15.62 -9.22 5.90
C ALA A 99 -16.87 -10.08 5.64
N ASN A 100 -16.80 -11.41 5.82
CA ASN A 100 -17.98 -12.27 5.78
C ASN A 100 -18.80 -12.24 7.09
N THR A 101 -18.23 -11.67 8.17
CA THR A 101 -18.85 -11.62 9.51
C THR A 101 -19.29 -10.22 9.94
N CYS A 102 -18.66 -9.18 9.41
CA CYS A 102 -19.04 -7.78 9.56
C CYS A 102 -19.51 -7.27 8.19
N SER A 103 -20.37 -6.23 8.11
CA SER A 103 -20.82 -5.72 6.81
C SER A 103 -19.64 -5.44 5.85
N ALA A 104 -19.65 -6.14 4.71
CA ALA A 104 -18.44 -6.35 3.92
C ALA A 104 -17.88 -5.06 3.27
N SER A 105 -18.74 -4.06 3.06
CA SER A 105 -18.38 -2.74 2.52
C SER A 105 -17.41 -1.95 3.42
N TYR A 106 -17.60 -1.96 4.74
CA TYR A 106 -16.71 -1.24 5.67
C TYR A 106 -15.34 -1.91 5.80
N MET A 107 -15.30 -3.25 5.77
CA MET A 107 -14.04 -3.99 5.83
C MET A 107 -13.20 -3.80 4.56
N LEU A 108 -13.84 -3.75 3.39
CA LEU A 108 -13.18 -3.39 2.13
C LEU A 108 -12.58 -1.97 2.17
N LEU A 109 -13.31 -1.02 2.72
CA LEU A 109 -12.83 0.36 2.82
C LEU A 109 -11.65 0.49 3.79
N ALA A 110 -11.69 -0.22 4.92
CA ALA A 110 -10.57 -0.30 5.87
C ALA A 110 -9.34 -0.98 5.24
N LEU A 111 -9.55 -2.04 4.45
CA LEU A 111 -8.51 -2.72 3.68
C LEU A 111 -7.86 -1.81 2.65
N PHE A 112 -8.69 -1.09 1.89
CA PHE A 112 -8.22 -0.11 0.92
C PHE A 112 -7.34 0.95 1.58
N LEU A 113 -7.77 1.50 2.72
CA LEU A 113 -6.97 2.45 3.49
C LEU A 113 -5.65 1.86 3.98
N TYR A 114 -5.64 0.62 4.45
CA TYR A 114 -4.41 -0.06 4.85
C TYR A 114 -3.42 -0.21 3.68
N ILE A 115 -3.91 -0.65 2.51
CA ILE A 115 -3.10 -0.80 1.29
C ILE A 115 -2.53 0.57 0.86
N CYS A 116 -3.37 1.60 0.81
CA CYS A 116 -2.97 2.95 0.42
C CYS A 116 -2.01 3.62 1.41
N THR A 117 -1.99 3.19 2.67
CA THR A 117 -1.13 3.79 3.71
C THR A 117 0.13 2.97 3.93
N PHE A 118 0.04 1.84 4.62
CA PHE A 118 1.18 0.99 4.93
C PHE A 118 1.81 0.45 3.65
N GLY A 119 1.01 -0.17 2.76
CA GLY A 119 1.49 -0.86 1.58
C GLY A 119 2.28 0.06 0.65
N VAL A 120 1.67 1.16 0.21
CA VAL A 120 2.29 2.12 -0.73
C VAL A 120 3.56 2.74 -0.15
N VAL A 121 3.53 3.22 1.10
CA VAL A 121 4.69 3.88 1.71
C VAL A 121 5.83 2.90 1.97
N HIS A 122 5.52 1.69 2.47
CA HIS A 122 6.54 0.67 2.72
C HIS A 122 7.19 0.18 1.43
N LEU A 123 6.38 -0.08 0.40
CA LEU A 123 6.85 -0.53 -0.90
C LEU A 123 7.75 0.52 -1.57
N THR A 124 7.30 1.78 -1.58
CA THR A 124 8.02 2.89 -2.24
C THR A 124 9.34 3.19 -1.53
N SER A 125 9.32 3.28 -0.20
CA SER A 125 10.53 3.54 0.59
C SER A 125 11.55 2.40 0.48
N SER A 126 11.11 1.15 0.52
CA SER A 126 11.96 -0.02 0.30
C SER A 126 12.57 -0.04 -1.12
N HIS A 127 11.79 0.34 -2.13
CA HIS A 127 12.27 0.41 -3.52
C HIS A 127 13.34 1.49 -3.70
N CYS A 128 13.10 2.68 -3.15
CA CYS A 128 14.08 3.76 -3.12
C CYS A 128 15.38 3.32 -2.41
N ALA A 129 15.26 2.64 -1.26
CA ALA A 129 16.41 2.14 -0.52
C ALA A 129 17.24 1.12 -1.33
N VAL A 130 16.59 0.20 -2.07
CA VAL A 130 17.29 -0.74 -2.97
C VAL A 130 18.02 0.00 -4.10
N ILE A 131 17.39 1.01 -4.71
CA ILE A 131 18.01 1.78 -5.79
C ILE A 131 19.23 2.55 -5.29
N VAL A 132 19.11 3.23 -4.15
CA VAL A 132 20.23 3.93 -3.51
C VAL A 132 21.35 2.95 -3.19
N LEU A 133 21.02 1.79 -2.62
CA LEU A 133 22.00 0.75 -2.32
C LEU A 133 22.72 0.24 -3.58
N ARG A 134 21.97 0.04 -4.67
CA ARG A 134 22.54 -0.36 -5.96
C ARG A 134 23.45 0.73 -6.52
N GLN A 135 23.04 1.99 -6.47
CA GLN A 135 23.82 3.11 -6.97
C GLN A 135 25.13 3.28 -6.19
N ILE A 136 25.11 3.14 -4.87
CA ILE A 136 26.33 3.16 -4.04
C ILE A 136 27.23 1.97 -4.39
N SER A 137 26.65 0.77 -4.59
CA SER A 137 27.42 -0.43 -4.97
C SER A 137 28.13 -0.29 -6.31
N VAL A 138 27.54 0.44 -7.27
CA VAL A 138 28.13 0.64 -8.61
C VAL A 138 29.14 1.78 -8.60
N THR A 139 28.84 2.88 -7.92
CA THR A 139 29.69 4.09 -7.95
C THR A 139 30.92 4.02 -7.04
N ARG A 140 30.90 3.22 -5.97
CA ARG A 140 32.00 3.14 -4.99
C ARG A 140 32.27 1.70 -4.54
N PRO A 141 32.80 0.81 -5.41
CA PRO A 141 33.02 -0.59 -5.08
C PRO A 141 33.97 -0.80 -3.88
N TYR A 142 35.08 -0.06 -3.81
CA TYR A 142 36.08 -0.19 -2.74
C TYR A 142 35.63 0.40 -1.39
N GLY A 143 34.72 1.38 -1.39
CA GLY A 143 34.15 2.01 -0.19
C GLY A 143 32.82 1.41 0.28
N PHE A 144 32.22 0.51 -0.52
CA PHE A 144 30.89 -0.05 -0.27
C PHE A 144 30.79 -0.74 1.10
N GLN A 145 31.85 -1.43 1.50
CA GLN A 145 31.88 -2.22 2.73
C GLN A 145 31.90 -1.36 4.01
N SER A 146 32.44 -0.14 3.92
CA SER A 146 32.47 0.88 4.97
C SER A 146 31.15 1.66 5.04
N ILE A 147 30.60 2.05 3.89
CA ILE A 147 29.38 2.86 3.81
C ILE A 147 28.14 2.03 4.16
N CYS A 148 28.03 0.83 3.61
CA CYS A 148 26.90 -0.10 3.79
C CYS A 148 27.24 -1.16 4.86
N SER A 149 27.47 -0.70 6.10
CA SER A 149 27.55 -1.60 7.24
C SER A 149 26.17 -2.17 7.58
N ILE A 150 26.13 -3.38 8.16
CA ILE A 150 24.88 -4.03 8.54
C ILE A 150 24.05 -3.16 9.49
N ARG A 151 24.70 -2.43 10.41
CA ARG A 151 24.03 -1.50 11.34
C ARG A 151 23.27 -0.40 10.61
N ARG A 152 23.86 0.22 9.59
CA ARG A 152 23.21 1.28 8.82
C ARG A 152 22.06 0.75 7.97
N LEU A 153 22.22 -0.44 7.38
CA LEU A 153 21.15 -1.11 6.63
C LEU A 153 19.98 -1.47 7.55
N SER A 154 20.24 -2.00 8.75
CA SER A 154 19.23 -2.25 9.77
C SER A 154 18.53 -0.98 10.23
N LEU A 155 19.25 0.15 10.34
CA LEU A 155 18.62 1.45 10.65
C LEU A 155 17.70 1.93 9.52
N VAL A 156 18.10 1.77 8.25
CA VAL A 156 17.25 2.10 7.11
C VAL A 156 15.99 1.24 7.11
N VAL A 157 16.12 -0.07 7.32
CA VAL A 157 14.99 -1.00 7.43
C VAL A 157 14.09 -0.64 8.63
N GLY A 158 14.68 -0.39 9.81
CA GLY A 158 13.90 0.01 10.98
C GLY A 158 13.14 1.31 10.74
N PHE A 159 13.78 2.28 10.09
CA PHE A 159 13.16 3.55 9.73
C PHE A 159 12.01 3.38 8.74
N THR A 160 12.14 2.54 7.71
CA THR A 160 11.03 2.29 6.77
C THR A 160 9.84 1.64 7.46
N TRP A 161 10.07 0.68 8.36
CA TRP A 161 8.99 0.08 9.16
C TRP A 161 8.29 1.09 10.07
N ILE A 162 9.07 1.86 10.85
CA ILE A 162 8.51 2.85 11.77
C ILE A 162 7.70 3.89 11.00
N LEU A 163 8.22 4.41 9.89
CA LEU A 163 7.53 5.39 9.07
C LEU A 163 6.21 4.83 8.52
N SER A 164 6.23 3.61 7.98
CA SER A 164 5.02 2.95 7.45
C SER A 164 3.98 2.69 8.52
N ILE A 165 4.38 2.21 9.70
CA ILE A 165 3.48 1.95 10.83
C ILE A 165 2.90 3.27 11.35
N MET A 166 3.74 4.30 11.57
CA MET A 166 3.29 5.61 12.03
C MET A 166 2.29 6.23 11.06
N TYR A 167 2.59 6.17 9.76
CA TYR A 167 1.68 6.69 8.75
C TYR A 167 0.36 5.92 8.71
N CYS A 168 0.39 4.59 8.78
CA CYS A 168 -0.83 3.78 8.89
C CYS A 168 -1.63 4.11 10.16
N ALA A 169 -0.97 4.29 11.30
CA ALA A 169 -1.59 4.59 12.58
C ALA A 169 -2.29 5.97 12.57
N ALA A 170 -1.79 6.94 11.79
CA ALA A 170 -2.45 8.23 11.62
C ALA A 170 -3.87 8.12 11.02
N TYR A 171 -4.19 7.02 10.34
CA TYR A 171 -5.51 6.74 9.78
C TYR A 171 -6.41 5.90 10.69
N ALA A 172 -5.95 5.53 11.90
CA ALA A 172 -6.76 4.80 12.87
C ALA A 172 -8.11 5.49 13.23
N PRO A 173 -8.19 6.83 13.37
CA PRO A 173 -9.47 7.51 13.58
C PRO A 173 -10.44 7.31 12.41
N MET A 174 -9.92 7.31 11.17
CA MET A 174 -10.73 7.09 9.97
C MET A 174 -11.24 5.65 9.92
N ILE A 175 -10.41 4.66 10.21
CA ILE A 175 -10.83 3.25 10.32
C ILE A 175 -11.90 3.09 11.41
N THR A 176 -11.77 3.78 12.53
CA THR A 176 -12.76 3.74 13.61
C THR A 176 -14.14 4.22 13.16
N VAL A 177 -14.18 5.29 12.36
CA VAL A 177 -15.45 5.81 11.80
C VAL A 177 -16.01 4.89 10.72
N ILE A 178 -15.15 4.23 9.94
CA ILE A 178 -15.59 3.24 8.94
C ILE A 178 -16.24 2.04 9.62
N VAL A 179 -15.64 1.51 10.68
CA VAL A 179 -16.19 0.36 11.42
C VAL A 179 -17.43 0.76 12.22
N ASN A 180 -17.47 1.99 12.78
CA ASN A 180 -18.60 2.49 13.55
C ASN A 180 -19.00 3.90 13.08
N PRO A 181 -19.91 4.01 12.09
CA PRO A 181 -20.32 5.28 11.51
C PRO A 181 -20.90 6.27 12.54
N SER A 182 -21.54 5.75 13.58
CA SER A 182 -22.14 6.54 14.67
C SER A 182 -21.13 7.38 15.47
N LYS A 183 -19.83 7.07 15.35
CA LYS A 183 -18.75 7.83 16.02
C LYS A 183 -18.15 8.92 15.14
N GLY A 184 -18.63 9.11 13.90
CA GLY A 184 -18.10 10.04 12.91
C GLY A 184 -17.85 11.44 13.45
N ASP A 185 -18.88 12.08 13.99
CA ASP A 185 -18.79 13.47 14.46
C ASP A 185 -17.92 13.65 15.71
N ARG A 186 -17.73 12.59 16.51
CA ARG A 186 -16.96 12.64 17.77
C ARG A 186 -15.49 12.30 17.59
N VAL A 187 -15.15 11.40 16.67
CA VAL A 187 -13.79 10.86 16.52
C VAL A 187 -13.07 11.47 15.32
N CYS A 188 -13.73 11.58 14.17
CA CYS A 188 -13.13 12.05 12.93
C CYS A 188 -14.21 12.62 12.01
N SER A 189 -14.53 13.90 12.20
CA SER A 189 -15.54 14.61 11.41
C SER A 189 -15.09 14.73 9.94
N TYR A 190 -16.08 14.78 9.03
CA TYR A 190 -15.85 14.83 7.59
C TYR A 190 -14.94 16.00 7.18
N HIS A 191 -15.23 17.21 7.66
CA HIS A 191 -14.53 18.43 7.23
C HIS A 191 -13.13 18.57 7.80
N THR A 192 -12.91 18.14 9.05
CA THR A 192 -11.66 18.40 9.78
C THR A 192 -10.70 17.21 9.78
N CYS A 193 -11.19 16.00 9.54
CA CYS A 193 -10.38 14.79 9.65
C CYS A 193 -10.48 13.89 8.40
N GLN A 194 -11.67 13.45 7.99
CA GLN A 194 -11.79 12.47 6.90
C GLN A 194 -11.34 13.04 5.54
N ARG A 195 -11.89 14.21 5.15
CA ARG A 195 -11.55 14.87 3.89
C ARG A 195 -10.05 15.19 3.79
N PRO A 196 -9.40 15.84 4.77
CA PRO A 196 -7.96 16.10 4.68
C PRO A 196 -7.11 14.82 4.67
N LEU A 197 -7.48 13.78 5.43
CA LEU A 197 -6.78 12.50 5.39
C LEU A 197 -6.87 11.82 4.02
N ILE A 198 -8.05 11.82 3.39
CA ILE A 198 -8.21 11.27 2.03
C ILE A 198 -7.37 12.06 1.02
N ILE A 199 -7.37 13.39 1.10
CA ILE A 199 -6.55 14.24 0.22
C ILE A 199 -5.06 13.93 0.42
N ALA A 200 -4.60 13.82 1.66
CA ALA A 200 -3.21 13.47 1.99
C ALA A 200 -2.84 12.08 1.42
N ALA A 201 -3.72 11.08 1.56
CA ALA A 201 -3.51 9.75 0.99
C ALA A 201 -3.33 9.81 -0.53
N ILE A 202 -4.20 10.52 -1.25
CA ILE A 202 -4.13 10.66 -2.70
C ILE A 202 -2.81 11.33 -3.12
N ILE A 203 -2.42 12.41 -2.45
CA ILE A 203 -1.15 13.12 -2.74
C ILE A 203 0.04 12.19 -2.54
N ILE A 204 0.07 11.45 -1.43
CA ILE A 204 1.18 10.54 -1.12
C ILE A 204 1.25 9.38 -2.11
N VAL A 205 0.11 8.83 -2.52
CA VAL A 205 0.05 7.80 -3.58
C VAL A 205 0.58 8.35 -4.90
N ALA A 206 0.15 9.55 -5.30
CA ALA A 206 0.61 10.18 -6.54
C ALA A 206 2.13 10.44 -6.53
N LEU A 207 2.66 11.01 -5.44
CA LEU A 207 4.10 11.23 -5.26
C LEU A 207 4.89 9.93 -5.26
N SER A 208 4.35 8.87 -4.65
CA SER A 208 4.96 7.55 -4.61
C SER A 208 5.06 6.94 -6.01
N MET A 209 3.97 6.99 -6.77
CA MET A 209 3.95 6.50 -8.16
C MET A 209 4.93 7.27 -9.05
N PHE A 210 4.95 8.59 -8.94
CA PHE A 210 5.92 9.43 -9.64
C PHE A 210 7.36 9.03 -9.30
N THR A 211 7.66 8.87 -8.00
CA THR A 211 8.99 8.48 -7.52
C THR A 211 9.43 7.14 -8.11
N ILE A 212 8.55 6.12 -8.10
CA ILE A 212 8.84 4.81 -8.67
C ILE A 212 9.13 4.93 -10.16
N ILE A 213 8.27 5.60 -10.92
CA ILE A 213 8.42 5.77 -12.38
C ILE A 213 9.73 6.49 -12.71
N SER A 214 10.02 7.62 -12.04
CA SER A 214 11.27 8.37 -12.22
C SER A 214 12.48 7.50 -11.89
N SER A 215 12.42 6.70 -10.83
CA SER A 215 13.52 5.83 -10.43
C SER A 215 13.84 4.75 -11.48
N TYR A 216 12.81 4.15 -12.09
CA TYR A 216 12.99 3.20 -13.19
C TYR A 216 13.54 3.89 -14.45
N ALA A 217 13.05 5.09 -14.79
CA ALA A 217 13.57 5.86 -15.90
C ALA A 217 15.07 6.17 -15.74
N ILE A 218 15.50 6.55 -14.53
CA ILE A 218 16.92 6.80 -14.22
C ILE A 218 17.75 5.53 -14.40
N VAL A 219 17.28 4.39 -13.89
CA VAL A 219 17.98 3.10 -14.03
C VAL A 219 18.11 2.71 -15.50
N MET A 220 17.05 2.85 -16.30
CA MET A 220 17.06 2.56 -17.73
C MET A 220 18.03 3.46 -18.48
N ALA A 221 18.01 4.77 -18.20
CA ALA A 221 18.95 5.73 -18.79
C ALA A 221 20.41 5.37 -18.46
N LYS A 222 20.68 4.97 -17.22
CA LYS A 222 22.02 4.53 -16.80
C LYS A 222 22.47 3.24 -17.50
N MET A 223 21.59 2.25 -17.63
CA MET A 223 21.90 1.02 -18.37
C MET A 223 22.18 1.31 -19.85
N ALA A 224 21.41 2.21 -20.47
CA ALA A 224 21.64 2.63 -21.85
C ALA A 224 22.98 3.37 -22.01
N GLN A 225 23.37 4.21 -21.05
CA GLN A 225 24.67 4.87 -21.04
C GLN A 225 25.83 3.85 -20.96
N ILE A 226 25.73 2.87 -20.06
CA ILE A 226 26.76 1.83 -19.89
C ILE A 226 26.91 1.00 -21.17
N ALA A 227 25.79 0.55 -21.76
CA ALA A 227 25.80 -0.21 -23.01
C ALA A 227 26.41 0.58 -24.17
N LYS A 228 26.21 1.91 -24.22
CA LYS A 228 26.83 2.78 -25.23
C LYS A 228 28.34 2.94 -24.98
N SER A 229 28.78 3.06 -23.73
CA SER A 229 30.20 3.15 -23.40
C SER A 229 30.96 1.84 -23.68
N GLU A 230 30.36 0.68 -23.44
CA GLU A 230 30.99 -0.61 -23.78
C GLU A 230 31.16 -0.79 -25.29
N LYS A 231 30.18 -0.36 -26.10
CA LYS A 231 30.31 -0.36 -27.57
C LYS A 231 31.44 0.54 -28.10
N LEU A 232 31.79 1.61 -27.38
CA LEU A 232 32.88 2.51 -27.76
C LEU A 232 34.27 2.01 -27.35
N VAL A 233 34.37 1.01 -26.46
CA VAL A 233 35.65 0.42 -26.02
C VAL A 233 36.06 -0.76 -26.93
N ILE A 234 35.14 -1.32 -27.71
CA ILE A 234 35.36 -2.49 -28.58
C ILE A 234 35.76 -2.09 -30.02
N ILE A 235 35.81 -0.78 -30.33
CA ILE A 235 36.24 -0.23 -31.63
C ILE A 235 37.59 0.47 -31.42
#